data_AF-A0AAU6L952-F1
#
_entry.id   AF-A0AAU6L952-F1
#
_cell.length_a   1.000
_cell.length_b   1.000
_cell.length_c   1.000
_cell.angle_alpha   90.00
_cell.angle_beta   90.00
_cell.angle_gamma   90.00
#
_symmetry.space_group_name_H-M   'P 1'
#
loop_
_entity.id
_entity.type
_entity.pdbx_description
1 polymer ?
#
loop_
_entity_poly.entity_id
_entity_poly.type
_entity_poly.pdbx_seq_one_letter_code
_entity_poly.pdbx_strand_id
1 'polypeptide(L)'
;MAIVYTDYGAPREDKSKPWNDEAHKTCAPMLPPPPKPQPAEPAQIAAAQKESACLRAEGITWYPDPDPVTAQIDERKGTPEQWISLKRDHLDALKKCRPDE
;
A
#
# COMPACT_ATOMS: atom_id res chain seq x y z
N MET A 1 11.68 -14.93 18.38
CA MET A 1 11.00 -15.50 17.20
C MET A 1 11.18 -17.00 17.22
N ALA A 2 10.09 -17.75 17.44
CA ALA A 2 10.11 -19.21 17.33
C ALA A 2 9.41 -19.56 16.01
N ILE A 3 10.04 -20.40 15.19
CA ILE A 3 9.36 -20.96 14.01
C ILE A 3 8.46 -22.09 14.52
N VAL A 4 7.18 -21.98 14.23
CA VAL A 4 6.18 -23.04 14.44
C VAL A 4 5.86 -23.68 13.11
N TYR A 5 5.73 -25.00 13.10
CA TYR A 5 5.34 -25.75 11.91
C TYR A 5 3.83 -25.94 11.93
N THR A 6 3.17 -25.68 10.80
CA THR A 6 1.76 -26.03 10.63
C THR A 6 1.59 -27.55 10.51
N ASP A 7 0.34 -28.03 10.57
CA ASP A 7 0.01 -29.44 10.35
C ASP A 7 0.46 -29.98 8.98
N TYR A 8 0.69 -29.07 8.02
CA TYR A 8 1.22 -29.36 6.68
C TYR A 8 2.75 -29.23 6.59
N GLY A 9 3.44 -29.05 7.71
CA GLY A 9 4.90 -28.93 7.79
C GLY A 9 5.46 -27.61 7.27
N ALA A 10 4.63 -26.60 6.99
CA ALA A 10 5.11 -25.29 6.56
C ALA A 10 5.58 -24.47 7.77
N PRO A 11 6.82 -23.96 7.79
CA PRO A 11 7.28 -23.08 8.85
C PRO A 11 6.54 -21.74 8.80
N ARG A 12 6.12 -21.24 9.96
CA ARG A 12 5.53 -19.91 10.15
C ARG A 12 6.11 -19.24 11.39
N GLU A 13 6.07 -17.92 11.42
CA GLU A 13 6.41 -17.14 12.61
C GLU A 13 5.32 -17.25 13.67
N ASP A 14 5.70 -17.62 14.89
CA ASP A 14 4.81 -17.57 16.05
C ASP A 14 4.54 -16.10 16.43
N LYS A 15 3.40 -15.58 15.98
CA LYS A 15 2.95 -14.21 16.27
C LYS A 15 2.56 -13.97 17.73
N SER A 16 2.49 -15.00 18.58
CA SER A 16 2.27 -14.84 20.03
C SER A 16 3.55 -14.43 20.77
N LYS A 17 4.72 -14.53 20.12
CA LYS A 17 5.99 -14.08 20.67
C LYS A 17 6.26 -12.63 20.28
N PRO A 18 6.99 -11.88 21.13
CA PRO A 18 7.41 -10.54 20.77
C PRO A 18 8.29 -10.55 19.52
N TRP A 19 8.10 -9.53 18.70
CA TRP A 19 8.91 -9.22 17.53
C TRP A 19 10.41 -9.17 17.90
N ASN A 20 11.26 -9.73 17.04
CA ASN A 20 12.72 -9.73 17.25
C ASN A 20 13.40 -8.87 16.18
N ASP A 21 13.43 -7.56 16.40
CA ASP A 21 14.05 -6.58 15.48
C ASP A 21 15.47 -6.97 15.06
N GLU A 22 16.28 -7.48 15.98
CA GLU A 22 17.68 -7.83 15.72
C GLU A 22 17.81 -9.02 14.76
N ALA A 23 16.92 -10.01 14.87
CA ALA A 23 16.87 -11.11 13.92
C ALA A 23 16.46 -10.60 12.53
N HIS A 24 15.44 -9.74 12.43
CA HIS A 24 15.00 -9.19 11.15
C HIS A 24 16.06 -8.30 10.49
N LYS A 25 16.77 -7.46 11.25
CA LYS A 25 17.90 -6.67 10.74
C LYS A 25 19.02 -7.55 10.21
N THR A 26 19.34 -8.64 10.91
CA THR A 26 20.36 -9.60 10.50
C THR A 26 20.00 -10.31 9.19
N CYS A 27 18.72 -10.63 8.99
CA CYS A 27 18.22 -11.31 7.79
C CYS A 27 17.92 -10.36 6.62
N ALA A 28 17.67 -9.08 6.87
CA ALA A 28 17.35 -8.07 5.84
C ALA A 28 18.31 -8.05 4.64
N PRO A 29 19.66 -8.05 4.80
CA PRO A 29 20.57 -8.05 3.66
C PRO A 29 20.61 -9.37 2.88
N MET A 30 20.03 -10.46 3.40
CA MET A 30 19.95 -11.76 2.72
C MET A 30 18.70 -11.91 1.86
N LEU A 31 17.76 -10.96 1.93
CA LEU A 31 16.56 -11.00 1.13
C LEU A 31 16.90 -10.80 -0.36
N PRO A 32 16.17 -11.44 -1.28
CA PRO A 32 16.26 -11.08 -2.69
C PRO A 32 15.98 -9.58 -2.84
N PRO A 33 16.63 -8.90 -3.81
CA PRO A 33 16.32 -7.50 -4.07
C PRO A 33 14.81 -7.38 -4.33
N PRO A 34 14.16 -6.32 -3.82
CA PRO A 34 12.74 -6.10 -4.09
C PRO A 34 12.52 -6.08 -5.61
N PRO A 35 11.38 -6.61 -6.09
CA PRO A 35 11.07 -6.52 -7.50
C PRO A 35 11.14 -5.07 -7.94
N LYS A 36 11.79 -4.83 -9.08
CA LYS A 36 11.84 -3.48 -9.65
C LYS A 36 10.40 -3.01 -9.90
N PRO A 37 10.06 -1.76 -9.59
CA PRO A 37 8.76 -1.21 -9.94
C PRO A 37 8.54 -1.41 -11.44
N GLN A 38 7.44 -2.07 -11.79
CA GLN A 38 7.08 -2.30 -13.17
C GLN A 38 6.36 -1.05 -13.68
N PRO A 39 6.72 -0.53 -14.86
CA PRO A 39 5.93 0.51 -15.50
C PRO A 39 4.48 0.04 -15.63
N ALA A 40 3.55 0.90 -15.25
CA ALA A 40 2.13 0.67 -15.46
C ALA A 40 1.78 0.97 -16.92
N GLU A 41 0.73 0.31 -17.41
CA GLU A 41 0.19 0.61 -18.72
C GLU A 41 -0.35 2.05 -18.76
N PRO A 42 -0.32 2.74 -19.92
CA PRO A 42 -0.81 4.11 -20.04
C PRO A 42 -2.26 4.29 -19.54
N ALA A 43 -3.10 3.28 -19.74
CA ALA A 43 -4.48 3.28 -19.25
C ALA A 43 -4.56 3.30 -17.72
N GLN A 44 -3.65 2.61 -17.02
CA GLN A 44 -3.59 2.58 -15.56
C GLN A 44 -3.10 3.92 -15.01
N ILE A 45 -2.10 4.53 -15.65
CA ILE A 45 -1.62 5.87 -15.27
C ILE A 45 -2.75 6.90 -15.43
N ALA A 46 -3.47 6.87 -16.56
CA ALA A 46 -4.58 7.77 -16.81
C ALA A 46 -5.74 7.56 -15.82
N ALA A 47 -6.06 6.30 -15.47
CA ALA A 47 -7.08 5.99 -14.47
C ALA A 47 -6.71 6.53 -13.08
N ALA A 48 -5.47 6.31 -12.63
CA ALA A 48 -4.98 6.81 -11.35
C ALA A 48 -4.96 8.34 -11.30
N GLN A 49 -4.55 9.01 -12.39
CA GLN A 49 -4.61 10.48 -12.46
C GLN A 49 -6.05 11.01 -12.39
N LYS A 50 -6.99 10.35 -13.07
CA LYS A 50 -8.41 10.69 -13.03
C LYS A 50 -8.98 10.52 -11.63
N GLU A 51 -8.62 9.45 -10.94
CA GLU A 51 -9.03 9.22 -9.55
C GLU A 51 -8.50 10.33 -8.63
N SER A 52 -7.19 10.62 -8.66
CA SER A 52 -6.61 11.68 -7.82
C SER A 52 -7.28 13.04 -8.07
N ALA A 53 -7.55 13.38 -9.32
CA ALA A 53 -8.27 14.60 -9.66
C ALA A 53 -9.72 14.60 -9.14
N CYS A 54 -10.43 13.47 -9.26
CA CYS A 54 -11.79 13.31 -8.76
C CYS A 54 -11.87 13.45 -7.24
N LEU A 55 -10.99 12.78 -6.49
CA LEU A 55 -10.98 12.85 -5.03
C LEU A 55 -10.71 14.27 -4.54
N ARG A 56 -9.82 15.00 -5.20
CA ARG A 56 -9.59 16.43 -4.92
C ARG A 56 -10.83 17.27 -5.21
N ALA A 57 -11.59 16.95 -6.27
CA ALA A 57 -12.86 17.63 -6.58
C ALA A 57 -13.97 17.31 -5.57
N GLU A 58 -13.98 16.12 -4.96
CA GLU A 58 -14.86 15.75 -3.83
C GLU A 58 -14.44 16.38 -2.49
N GLY A 59 -13.40 17.21 -2.48
CA GLY A 59 -12.95 17.96 -1.30
C GLY A 59 -11.74 17.36 -0.57
N ILE A 60 -11.18 16.24 -1.04
CA ILE A 60 -10.01 15.59 -0.44
C ILE A 60 -8.75 16.21 -1.02
N THR A 61 -8.54 17.50 -0.72
CA THR A 61 -7.54 18.35 -1.37
C THR A 61 -6.09 17.90 -1.21
N TRP A 62 -5.80 17.09 -0.18
CA TRP A 62 -4.47 16.57 0.10
C TRP A 62 -4.09 15.34 -0.73
N TYR A 63 -5.06 14.66 -1.34
CA TYR A 63 -4.82 13.39 -2.02
C TYR A 63 -3.78 13.56 -3.14
N PRO A 64 -2.69 12.78 -3.16
CA PRO A 64 -1.56 13.02 -4.04
C PRO A 64 -1.83 12.58 -5.48
N ASP A 65 -1.04 13.12 -6.40
CA ASP A 65 -0.95 12.57 -7.76
C ASP A 65 -0.15 11.25 -7.75
N PRO A 66 -0.50 10.29 -8.62
CA PRO A 66 0.23 9.04 -8.74
C PRO A 66 1.60 9.24 -9.39
N ASP A 67 2.50 8.30 -9.15
CA ASP A 67 3.76 8.21 -9.87
C ASP A 67 3.50 8.04 -11.38
N PRO A 68 4.14 8.84 -12.24
CA PRO A 68 3.84 8.89 -13.67
C PRO A 68 4.32 7.66 -14.44
N VAL A 69 5.11 6.77 -13.81
CA VAL A 69 5.63 5.54 -14.44
C VAL A 69 4.89 4.33 -13.94
N THR A 70 4.59 4.26 -12.65
CA THR A 70 4.06 3.06 -11.97
C THR A 70 2.59 3.17 -11.59
N ALA A 71 1.97 4.35 -11.77
CA ALA A 71 0.62 4.68 -11.32
C ALA A 71 0.39 4.56 -9.80
N GLN A 72 1.45 4.36 -9.00
CA GLN A 72 1.34 4.16 -7.55
C GLN A 72 1.18 5.47 -6.79
N ILE A 73 0.39 5.43 -5.72
CA ILE A 73 0.25 6.53 -4.77
C ILE A 73 1.38 6.45 -3.74
N ASP A 74 2.11 7.55 -3.55
CA ASP A 74 3.10 7.65 -2.49
C ASP A 74 2.40 7.87 -1.13
N GLU A 75 2.28 6.80 -0.35
CA GLU A 75 1.62 6.83 0.97
C GLU A 75 2.29 7.80 1.96
N ARG A 76 3.55 8.18 1.73
CA ARG A 76 4.26 9.15 2.58
C ARG A 76 3.78 10.58 2.39
N LYS A 77 2.96 10.85 1.35
CA LYS A 77 2.39 12.18 1.09
C LYS A 77 1.14 12.50 1.92
N GLY A 78 0.59 11.52 2.65
CA GLY A 78 -0.50 11.72 3.60
C GLY A 78 -0.09 11.32 5.02
N THR A 79 -0.75 11.89 6.03
CA THR A 79 -0.62 11.42 7.42
C THR A 79 -1.42 10.14 7.64
N PRO A 80 -1.07 9.32 8.65
CA PRO A 80 -1.88 8.15 9.00
C PRO A 80 -3.36 8.47 9.22
N GLU A 81 -3.67 9.60 9.86
CA GLU A 81 -5.03 10.05 10.11
C GLU A 81 -5.77 10.42 8.81
N GLN A 82 -5.06 11.04 7.86
CA GLN A 82 -5.61 11.35 6.54
C GLN A 82 -5.99 10.07 5.78
N TRP A 83 -5.10 9.07 5.77
CA TRP A 83 -5.39 7.78 5.12
C TRP A 83 -6.52 7.00 5.81
N ILE A 84 -6.61 7.06 7.13
CA ILE A 84 -7.70 6.45 7.89
C ILE A 84 -9.02 7.17 7.58
N SER A 85 -9.04 8.50 7.63
CA SER A 85 -10.23 9.30 7.33
C SER A 85 -10.70 9.11 5.89
N LEU A 86 -9.79 9.00 4.92
CA LEU A 86 -10.14 8.68 3.53
C LEU A 86 -10.99 7.40 3.43
N LYS A 87 -10.57 6.33 4.11
CA LYS A 87 -11.25 5.03 4.06
C LYS A 87 -12.53 4.98 4.90
N ARG A 88 -12.58 5.77 5.98
CA ARG A 88 -13.71 5.78 6.92
C ARG A 88 -14.80 6.79 6.54
N ASP A 89 -14.39 8.03 6.29
CA ASP A 89 -15.26 9.19 6.15
C ASP A 89 -15.54 9.55 4.68
N HIS A 90 -14.65 9.16 3.76
CA HIS A 90 -14.73 9.49 2.34
C HIS A 90 -14.94 8.26 1.44
N LEU A 91 -15.47 7.17 1.99
CA LEU A 91 -15.71 5.93 1.25
C LEU A 91 -16.62 6.13 0.03
N ASP A 92 -17.62 7.00 0.13
CA ASP A 92 -18.53 7.28 -0.98
C ASP A 92 -17.83 8.04 -2.11
N ALA A 93 -16.93 8.96 -1.77
CA ALA A 93 -16.08 9.63 -2.76
C ALA A 93 -15.13 8.63 -3.43
N LEU A 94 -14.54 7.69 -2.67
CA LEU A 94 -13.73 6.61 -3.24
C LEU A 94 -14.52 5.76 -4.23
N LYS A 95 -15.71 5.27 -3.87
CA LYS A 95 -16.58 4.49 -4.76
C LYS A 95 -16.98 5.26 -6.01
N LYS A 96 -17.25 6.56 -5.86
CA LYS A 96 -17.61 7.45 -6.98
C LYS A 96 -16.43 7.66 -7.93
N CYS A 97 -15.24 7.87 -7.38
CA CYS A 97 -14.03 8.18 -8.16
C CYS A 97 -13.33 6.93 -8.71
N ARG A 98 -13.61 5.74 -8.14
CA ARG A 98 -13.11 4.44 -8.56
C ARG A 98 -14.25 3.40 -8.63
N PRO A 99 -15.13 3.47 -9.64
CA PRO A 99 -16.30 2.60 -9.74
C PRO A 99 -15.99 1.17 -10.21
N ASP A 100 -14.81 0.94 -10.80
CA ASP A 100 -14.42 -0.33 -11.42
C ASP A 100 -13.57 -1.26 -10.51
N GLU A 101 -13.33 -0.87 -9.24
CA GLU A 101 -12.61 -1.67 -8.22
C GLU A 101 -13.55 -2.09 -7.08
#